data_AF-A0A537XLW7-F1
#
_entry.id   AF-A0A537XLW7-F1
#
_cell.length_a   1.000
_cell.length_b   1.000
_cell.length_c   1.000
_cell.angle_alpha   90.00
_cell.angle_beta   90.00
_cell.angle_gamma   90.00
#
_symmetry.space_group_name_H-M   'P 1'
#
loop_
_entity.id
_entity.type
_entity.pdbx_description
1 polymer ?
#
loop_
_entity_poly.entity_id
_entity_poly.type
_entity_poly.pdbx_seq_one_letter_code
_entity_poly.pdbx_strand_id
1 'polypeptide(L)'
;HIVAAPGVCIRSAWPGGGYRTISGTSMAAPHVSATVALCIASGRCRGSPAAILRQIRADAAAHGDSFTGDEHAPIARRHYGDLVWAGTY
;
A
#
# COMPACT_ATOMS: atom_id res chain seq x y z
N HIS A 1 10.32 -0.92 8.84
CA HIS A 1 10.30 0.00 7.68
C HIS A 1 8.87 0.27 7.25
N ILE A 2 8.62 1.46 6.71
CA ILE A 2 7.31 1.95 6.24
C ILE A 2 6.92 1.28 4.92
N VAL A 3 5.66 1.40 4.50
CA VAL A 3 5.16 0.92 3.19
C VAL A 3 4.48 2.08 2.47
N ALA A 4 4.51 2.06 1.15
CA ALA A 4 3.86 3.03 0.28
C ALA A 4 2.67 2.43 -0.46
N ALA A 5 1.72 3.26 -0.84
CA ALA A 5 0.56 2.88 -1.64
C ALA A 5 0.05 4.08 -2.46
N PRO A 6 -0.75 3.86 -3.51
CA PRO A 6 -1.29 4.93 -4.33
C PRO A 6 -2.11 5.94 -3.51
N GLY A 7 -1.62 7.18 -3.43
CA GLY A 7 -2.26 8.26 -2.69
C GLY A 7 -2.39 9.57 -3.45
N VAL A 8 -1.92 9.65 -4.70
CA VAL A 8 -1.98 10.87 -5.53
C VAL A 8 -2.91 10.62 -6.72
N CYS A 9 -3.77 11.61 -7.01
CA CYS A 9 -4.74 11.55 -8.11
C CYS A 9 -5.64 10.30 -8.06
N ILE A 10 -6.11 9.94 -6.87
CA ILE A 10 -6.97 8.77 -6.65
C ILE A 10 -8.42 9.13 -6.89
N ARG A 11 -9.06 8.47 -7.86
CA ARG A 11 -10.49 8.61 -8.15
C ARG A 11 -11.30 7.63 -7.29
N SER A 12 -12.20 8.15 -6.46
CA SER A 12 -13.09 7.33 -5.62
C SER A 12 -14.51 7.91 -5.54
N ALA A 13 -15.45 7.14 -5.01
CA ALA A 13 -16.84 7.55 -4.83
C ALA A 13 -16.93 8.76 -3.89
N TRP A 14 -17.91 9.64 -4.12
CA TRP A 14 -18.06 10.89 -3.37
C TRP A 14 -19.49 11.07 -2.81
N PRO A 15 -19.67 11.73 -1.65
CA PRO A 15 -20.99 12.07 -1.12
C PRO A 15 -21.82 12.87 -2.13
N GLY A 16 -23.11 12.55 -2.23
CA GLY A 16 -24.02 13.11 -3.25
C GLY A 16 -24.03 12.34 -4.57
N GLY A 17 -23.28 11.23 -4.65
CA GLY A 17 -23.16 10.41 -5.85
C GLY A 17 -21.96 10.78 -6.72
N GLY A 18 -21.64 9.92 -7.68
CA GLY A 18 -20.52 10.12 -8.60
C GLY A 18 -19.14 9.88 -7.99
N TYR A 19 -18.13 10.49 -8.60
CA TYR A 19 -16.72 10.26 -8.30
C TYR A 19 -15.94 11.57 -8.18
N ARG A 20 -14.93 11.59 -7.31
CA ARG A 20 -13.98 12.69 -7.17
C ARG A 20 -12.55 12.16 -7.17
N THR A 21 -11.64 12.93 -7.77
CA THR A 21 -10.20 12.67 -7.73
C THR A 21 -9.55 13.56 -6.68
N ILE A 22 -8.90 12.97 -5.67
CA ILE A 22 -8.17 13.69 -4.63
C ILE A 22 -6.85 12.99 -4.28
N SER A 23 -5.99 13.69 -3.55
CA SER A 23 -4.66 13.23 -3.14
C SER A 23 -4.48 13.34 -1.64
N GLY A 24 -3.79 12.37 -1.03
CA GLY A 24 -3.44 12.37 0.39
C GLY A 24 -3.10 10.98 0.92
N THR A 25 -2.50 10.93 2.11
CA THR A 25 -2.26 9.65 2.82
C THR A 25 -3.58 8.96 3.19
N SER A 26 -4.67 9.70 3.35
CA SER A 26 -6.03 9.16 3.49
C SER A 26 -6.49 8.35 2.28
N MET A 27 -5.93 8.57 1.09
CA MET A 27 -6.21 7.77 -0.12
C MET A 27 -5.26 6.58 -0.24
N ALA A 28 -4.03 6.68 0.29
CA ALA A 28 -3.11 5.55 0.38
C ALA A 28 -3.56 4.51 1.42
N ALA A 29 -4.09 4.95 2.56
CA ALA A 29 -4.56 4.10 3.64
C ALA A 29 -5.54 2.99 3.19
N PRO A 30 -6.63 3.27 2.43
CA PRO A 30 -7.55 2.24 1.97
C PRO A 30 -6.92 1.23 1.01
N HIS A 31 -5.91 1.63 0.21
CA HIS A 31 -5.16 0.70 -0.64
C HIS A 31 -4.34 -0.30 0.19
N VAL A 32 -3.67 0.16 1.25
CA VAL A 32 -2.95 -0.71 2.18
C VAL A 32 -3.91 -1.63 2.92
N SER A 33 -5.03 -1.09 3.45
CA SER A 33 -5.99 -1.91 4.19
C SER A 33 -6.65 -2.97 3.31
N ALA A 34 -6.94 -2.66 2.05
CA ALA A 34 -7.47 -3.63 1.09
C ALA A 34 -6.47 -4.75 0.79
N THR A 35 -5.18 -4.40 0.62
CA THR A 35 -4.10 -5.39 0.41
C THR A 35 -3.99 -6.34 1.61
N VAL A 36 -4.03 -5.81 2.83
CA VAL A 36 -4.04 -6.60 4.06
C VAL A 36 -5.27 -7.52 4.12
N ALA A 37 -6.45 -7.00 3.79
CA ALA A 37 -7.69 -7.77 3.78
C ALA A 37 -7.64 -8.93 2.78
N LEU A 38 -7.12 -8.71 1.58
CA LEU A 38 -6.90 -9.75 0.58
C LEU A 38 -5.93 -10.82 1.08
N CYS A 39 -4.79 -10.42 1.67
CA CYS A 39 -3.84 -11.37 2.24
C CYS A 39 -4.45 -12.25 3.34
N ILE A 40 -5.33 -11.67 4.17
CA ILE A 40 -6.07 -12.44 5.20
C ILE A 40 -7.07 -13.39 4.53
N ALA A 41 -7.83 -12.89 3.54
CA ALA A 41 -8.84 -13.67 2.83
C ALA A 41 -8.23 -14.86 2.04
N SER A 42 -7.07 -14.69 1.43
CA SER A 42 -6.33 -15.77 0.75
C SER A 42 -5.72 -16.79 1.73
N GLY A 43 -5.68 -16.45 3.02
CA GLY A 43 -5.06 -17.26 4.06
C GLY A 43 -3.53 -17.13 4.13
N ARG A 44 -2.91 -16.32 3.27
CA ARG A 44 -1.46 -16.08 3.31
C ARG A 44 -1.03 -15.26 4.52
N CYS A 45 -1.89 -14.36 5.00
CA CYS A 45 -1.70 -13.61 6.24
C CYS A 45 -2.58 -14.16 7.37
N ARG A 46 -1.97 -14.60 8.47
CA ARG A 46 -2.65 -15.10 9.66
C ARG A 46 -1.91 -14.71 10.95
N GLY A 47 -2.61 -14.79 12.08
CA GLY A 47 -2.04 -14.53 13.40
C GLY A 47 -2.13 -13.07 13.83
N SER A 48 -1.12 -12.59 14.57
CA SER A 48 -1.15 -11.26 15.17
C SER A 48 -0.98 -10.14 14.11
N PRO A 49 -1.42 -8.90 14.41
CA PRO A 49 -1.19 -7.76 13.53
C PRO A 49 0.29 -7.56 13.16
N ALA A 50 1.20 -7.84 14.10
CA ALA A 50 2.64 -7.77 13.85
C ALA A 50 3.11 -8.85 12.86
N ALA A 51 2.54 -10.06 12.88
CA ALA A 51 2.86 -11.11 11.92
C ALA A 51 2.37 -10.76 10.52
N ILE A 52 1.13 -10.27 10.41
CA ILE A 52 0.55 -9.79 9.15
C ILE A 52 1.39 -8.66 8.57
N LEU A 53 1.78 -7.68 9.39
CA LEU A 53 2.60 -6.56 8.94
C LEU A 53 3.99 -7.01 8.45
N ARG A 54 4.60 -8.03 9.08
CA ARG A 54 5.85 -8.62 8.59
C ARG A 54 5.66 -9.27 7.22
N GLN A 55 4.57 -10.01 7.02
CA GLN A 55 4.26 -10.67 5.75
C GLN A 55 4.07 -9.64 4.62
N ILE A 56 3.23 -8.61 4.84
CA ILE A 56 2.99 -7.55 3.86
C ILE A 56 4.27 -6.82 3.47
N ARG A 57 5.14 -6.53 4.45
CA ARG A 57 6.44 -5.89 4.18
C ARG A 57 7.36 -6.79 3.35
N ALA A 58 7.40 -8.09 3.66
CA ALA A 58 8.22 -9.04 2.92
C ALA A 58 7.73 -9.19 1.47
N ASP A 59 6.41 -9.28 1.26
CA ASP A 59 5.82 -9.39 -0.07
C ASP A 59 6.00 -8.08 -0.88
N ALA A 60 5.92 -6.91 -0.25
CA ALA A 60 6.21 -5.61 -0.88
C ALA A 60 7.69 -5.49 -1.31
N ALA A 61 8.63 -5.80 -0.42
CA ALA A 61 10.06 -5.76 -0.71
C ALA A 61 10.47 -6.79 -1.80
N ALA A 62 9.80 -7.95 -1.84
CA ALA A 62 10.07 -8.99 -2.83
C ALA A 62 9.56 -8.64 -4.23
N HIS A 63 8.53 -7.78 -4.35
CA HIS A 63 7.99 -7.42 -5.65
C HIS A 63 8.95 -6.52 -6.45
N GLY A 64 9.61 -5.57 -5.78
CA GLY A 64 10.65 -4.73 -6.39
C GLY A 64 10.12 -3.66 -7.37
N ASP A 65 8.81 -3.43 -7.40
CA ASP A 65 8.22 -2.33 -8.18
C ASP A 65 8.68 -0.98 -7.61
N SER A 66 9.28 -0.18 -8.50
CA SER A 66 9.93 1.07 -8.12
C SER A 66 9.06 2.31 -8.38
N PHE A 67 9.10 3.27 -7.46
CA PHE A 67 8.48 4.58 -7.64
C PHE A 67 9.37 5.70 -7.07
N THR A 68 9.20 6.93 -7.57
CA THR A 68 9.90 8.11 -7.05
C THR A 68 9.58 8.29 -5.56
N GLY A 69 10.54 8.00 -4.70
CA GLY A 69 10.41 7.99 -3.24
C GLY A 69 10.71 6.64 -2.56
N ASP A 70 10.96 5.57 -3.29
CA ASP A 70 11.33 4.27 -2.72
C ASP A 70 12.83 4.19 -2.31
N GLU A 71 13.31 2.98 -2.00
CA GLU A 71 14.72 2.74 -1.65
C GLU A 71 15.70 3.03 -2.80
N HIS A 72 15.27 2.80 -4.04
CA HIS A 72 16.10 2.91 -5.24
C HIS A 72 16.06 4.31 -5.89
N ALA A 73 15.05 5.13 -5.59
CA ALA A 73 14.83 6.47 -6.12
C ALA A 73 14.40 7.47 -5.01
N PRO A 74 15.23 7.73 -3.97
CA PRO A 74 14.87 8.59 -2.85
C PRO A 74 14.62 10.06 -3.25
N ILE A 75 13.67 10.71 -2.57
CA ILE A 75 13.45 12.15 -2.68
C ILE A 75 14.17 12.84 -1.53
N ALA A 76 15.20 13.65 -1.83
CA ALA A 76 15.94 14.43 -0.82
C ALA A 76 16.40 13.59 0.39
N ARG A 77 16.92 12.37 0.14
CA ARG A 77 17.34 11.37 1.14
C ARG A 77 16.22 10.78 2.02
N ARG A 78 14.95 10.98 1.65
CA ARG A 78 13.81 10.31 2.27
C ARG A 78 13.38 9.13 1.42
N HIS A 79 13.23 7.99 2.08
CA HIS A 79 12.60 6.80 1.54
C HIS A 79 11.22 6.66 2.16
N TYR A 80 10.22 6.34 1.35
CA TYR A 80 8.81 6.20 1.74
C TYR A 80 8.38 4.72 1.87
N GLY A 81 9.33 3.80 1.69
CA GLY A 81 9.13 2.35 1.79
C GLY A 81 8.74 1.71 0.45
N ASP A 82 8.64 0.38 0.45
CA ASP A 82 8.25 -0.39 -0.73
C ASP A 82 6.76 -0.24 -1.03
N LEU A 83 6.40 -0.30 -2.31
CA LEU A 83 5.03 -0.26 -2.75
C LEU A 83 4.31 -1.55 -2.31
N VAL A 84 3.17 -1.43 -1.64
CA VAL A 84 2.35 -2.60 -1.28
C VAL A 84 1.95 -3.37 -2.54
N TRP A 85 2.03 -4.69 -2.45
CA TRP A 85 1.70 -5.57 -3.56
C TRP A 85 0.65 -6.60 -3.14
N ALA A 86 -0.44 -6.66 -3.92
CA ALA A 86 -1.54 -7.58 -3.69
C ALA A 86 -1.60 -8.74 -4.69
N GLY A 87 -0.69 -8.79 -5.67
CA GLY A 87 -0.74 -9.78 -6.77
C GLY A 87 -0.52 -11.24 -6.35
N THR A 88 -0.13 -11.47 -5.09
CA THR A 88 0.02 -12.81 -4.50
C THR A 88 -1.19 -13.30 -3.71
N TYR A 89 -2.27 -12.52 -3.62
CA TYR A 89 -3.42 -12.80 -2.77
C TYR A 89 -4.73 -12.85 -3.56
#